data_AF-A0A7C5N0S1-F1
#
_entry.id   AF-A0A7C5N0S1-F1
#
_cell.length_a   1.000
_cell.length_b   1.000
_cell.length_c   1.000
_cell.angle_alpha   90.00
_cell.angle_beta   90.00
_cell.angle_gamma   90.00
#
_symmetry.space_group_name_H-M   'P 1'
#
loop_
_entity.id
_entity.type
_entity.pdbx_description
1 polymer ?
#
loop_
_entity_poly.entity_id
_entity_poly.type
_entity_poly.pdbx_seq_one_letter_code
_entity_poly.pdbx_strand_id
1 'polypeptide(L)'
;MRRARELAVLALWSVAANNLACGKSEAELEAERVAAAIGRMRDAPRAERGPLIEALASLQPQGERARAAQRACLKAYRGLEAAHAALDEVQAAIVAATESDQAADPALLGKLVAAEEQLTRAQGDQAGCAAEVAVLLRSLR
;
A
#
# COMPACT_ATOMS: atom_id res chain seq x y z
N MET A 1 -56.75 44.51 1.47
CA MET A 1 -56.37 43.09 1.65
C MET A 1 -55.46 42.60 0.52
N ARG A 2 -54.26 43.19 0.33
CA ARG A 2 -53.33 42.80 -0.76
C ARG A 2 -51.90 42.48 -0.31
N ARG A 3 -51.56 42.67 0.97
CA ARG A 3 -50.18 42.51 1.49
C ARG A 3 -49.88 41.16 2.15
N ALA A 4 -50.86 40.26 2.26
CA ALA A 4 -50.69 38.99 2.96
C ALA A 4 -50.20 37.82 2.07
N ARG A 5 -50.09 38.02 0.75
CA ARG A 5 -49.75 36.93 -0.19
C ARG A 5 -48.27 36.83 -0.56
N GLU A 6 -47.44 37.82 -0.23
CA GLU A 6 -46.02 37.81 -0.62
C GLU A 6 -45.10 37.11 0.38
N LEU A 7 -45.53 36.93 1.63
CA LEU A 7 -44.70 36.29 2.67
C LEU A 7 -44.72 34.76 2.63
N ALA A 8 -45.61 34.13 1.85
CA ALA A 8 -45.73 32.68 1.80
C ALA A 8 -44.75 32.01 0.81
N VAL A 9 -44.16 32.75 -0.13
CA VAL A 9 -43.32 32.16 -1.20
C VAL A 9 -41.86 32.00 -0.77
N LEU A 10 -41.39 32.74 0.24
CA LEU A 10 -40.00 32.69 0.70
C LEU A 10 -39.71 31.56 1.71
N ALA A 11 -40.73 30.94 2.30
CA ALA A 11 -40.55 29.90 3.33
C ALA A 11 -40.36 28.48 2.76
N LEU A 12 -40.64 28.24 1.48
CA LEU A 12 -40.50 26.91 0.86
C LEU A 12 -39.09 26.61 0.31
N TRP A 13 -38.18 27.59 0.30
CA TRP A 13 -36.82 27.40 -0.25
C TRP A 13 -35.75 27.08 0.78
N SER A 14 -36.11 26.94 2.07
CA SER A 14 -35.12 26.73 3.15
C SER A 14 -34.99 25.28 3.61
N VAL A 15 -35.84 24.36 3.16
CA VAL A 15 -35.83 22.95 3.62
C VAL A 15 -35.17 22.00 2.60
N ALA A 16 -34.96 22.43 1.35
CA ALA A 16 -34.33 21.61 0.31
C ALA A 16 -32.78 21.64 0.33
N ALA A 17 -32.16 22.52 1.11
CA ALA A 17 -30.70 22.69 1.12
C ALA A 17 -29.95 21.78 2.11
N ASN A 18 -30.64 21.06 3.01
CA ASN A 18 -30.00 20.33 4.11
C ASN A 18 -29.75 18.83 3.85
N ASN A 19 -29.99 18.31 2.63
CA ASN A 19 -29.72 16.90 2.28
C ASN A 19 -28.69 16.72 1.14
N LEU A 20 -27.96 17.77 0.76
CA LEU A 20 -26.87 17.70 -0.24
C LEU A 20 -25.49 17.41 0.39
N ALA A 21 -25.45 16.94 1.64
CA ALA A 21 -24.27 16.29 2.19
C ALA A 21 -24.31 14.79 1.86
N CYS A 22 -24.22 14.46 0.56
CA CYS A 22 -23.83 13.13 0.11
C CYS A 22 -22.35 12.93 0.48
N GLY A 23 -22.08 12.60 1.73
CA GLY A 23 -20.74 12.26 2.21
C GLY A 23 -20.29 10.93 1.60
N LYS A 24 -18.96 10.76 1.47
CA LYS A 24 -18.38 9.47 1.07
C LYS A 24 -18.82 8.36 2.00
N SER A 25 -19.04 7.17 1.44
CA SER A 25 -19.31 5.99 2.26
C SER A 25 -18.10 5.63 3.12
N GLU A 26 -18.30 4.99 4.26
CA GLU A 26 -17.19 4.51 5.11
C GLU A 26 -16.23 3.58 4.35
N ALA A 27 -16.79 2.76 3.45
CA ALA A 27 -16.02 1.87 2.57
C ALA A 27 -15.11 2.64 1.61
N GLU A 28 -15.57 3.78 1.09
CA GLU A 28 -14.78 4.64 0.22
C GLU A 28 -13.66 5.35 0.99
N LEU A 29 -13.96 5.90 2.17
CA LEU A 29 -12.95 6.49 3.06
C LEU A 29 -11.87 5.50 3.50
N GLU A 30 -12.25 4.25 3.69
CA GLU A 30 -11.30 3.17 3.97
C GLU A 30 -10.44 2.81 2.76
N ALA A 31 -11.06 2.64 1.59
CA ALA A 31 -10.34 2.39 0.35
C ALA A 31 -9.32 3.50 0.03
N GLU A 32 -9.63 4.76 0.32
CA GLU A 32 -8.70 5.88 0.24
C GLU A 32 -7.54 5.76 1.24
N ARG A 33 -7.82 5.37 2.49
CA ARG A 33 -6.78 5.14 3.51
C ARG A 33 -5.81 4.03 3.09
N VAL A 34 -6.33 2.93 2.55
CA VAL A 34 -5.51 1.82 2.03
C VAL A 34 -4.68 2.27 0.83
N ALA A 35 -5.30 2.94 -0.16
CA ALA A 35 -4.59 3.44 -1.33
C ALA A 35 -3.47 4.41 -0.95
N ALA A 36 -3.73 5.33 -0.01
CA ALA A 36 -2.73 6.27 0.48
C ALA A 36 -1.60 5.57 1.25
N ALA A 37 -1.90 4.55 2.06
CA ALA A 37 -0.89 3.77 2.77
C ALA A 37 0.02 3.00 1.81
N ILE A 38 -0.56 2.38 0.77
CA ILE A 38 0.20 1.70 -0.28
C ILE A 38 1.09 2.70 -1.04
N GLY A 39 0.56 3.88 -1.39
CA GLY A 39 1.32 4.94 -2.04
C GLY A 39 2.55 5.35 -1.22
N ARG A 40 2.36 5.65 0.07
CA ARG A 40 3.47 5.99 0.99
C ARG A 40 4.52 4.87 1.05
N MET A 41 4.10 3.62 1.19
CA MET A 41 5.01 2.47 1.25
C MET A 41 5.81 2.30 -0.05
N ARG A 42 5.16 2.43 -1.22
CA ARG A 42 5.81 2.31 -2.53
C ARG A 42 6.88 3.38 -2.72
N ASP A 43 6.55 4.61 -2.38
CA ASP A 43 7.38 5.79 -2.66
C ASP A 43 8.47 6.00 -1.59
N ALA A 44 8.41 5.26 -0.48
CA ALA A 44 9.41 5.36 0.58
C ALA A 44 10.77 4.74 0.19
N PRO A 45 11.89 5.32 0.68
CA PRO A 45 13.20 4.69 0.63
C PRO A 45 13.19 3.31 1.31
N ARG A 46 14.01 2.37 0.84
CA ARG A 46 14.08 0.99 1.38
C ARG A 46 14.19 0.96 2.91
N ALA A 47 15.11 1.75 3.47
CA ALA A 47 15.36 1.80 4.92
C ALA A 47 14.13 2.23 5.75
N GLU A 48 13.14 2.89 5.13
CA GLU A 48 11.94 3.39 5.80
C GLU A 48 10.70 2.51 5.50
N ARG A 49 10.81 1.50 4.63
CA ARG A 49 9.65 0.68 4.21
C ARG A 49 9.12 -0.24 5.29
N GLY A 50 9.98 -0.81 6.13
CA GLY A 50 9.58 -1.77 7.17
C GLY A 50 8.41 -1.28 8.04
N PRO A 51 8.52 -0.11 8.70
CA PRO A 51 7.42 0.46 9.48
C PRO A 51 6.14 0.72 8.67
N LEU A 52 6.26 1.08 7.39
CA LEU A 52 5.12 1.35 6.50
C LEU A 52 4.38 0.07 6.08
N ILE A 53 5.11 -1.03 5.90
CA ILE A 53 4.54 -2.36 5.67
C ILE A 53 3.68 -2.76 6.87
N GLU A 54 4.18 -2.58 8.09
CA GLU A 54 3.43 -2.92 9.31
C GLU A 54 2.25 -1.98 9.54
N ALA A 55 2.41 -0.69 9.24
CA ALA A 55 1.28 0.24 9.26
C ALA A 55 0.19 -0.18 8.25
N LEU A 56 0.56 -0.56 7.02
CA LEU A 56 -0.38 -1.10 6.03
C LEU A 56 -1.04 -2.39 6.52
N ALA A 57 -0.30 -3.30 7.16
CA ALA A 57 -0.82 -4.56 7.69
C ALA A 57 -1.82 -4.38 8.84
N SER A 58 -1.66 -3.30 9.62
CA SER A 58 -2.56 -2.97 10.73
C SER A 58 -3.92 -2.43 10.27
N LEU A 59 -4.04 -1.97 9.01
CA LEU A 59 -5.33 -1.55 8.47
C LEU A 59 -6.28 -2.75 8.38
N GLN A 60 -7.54 -2.56 8.73
CA GLN A 60 -8.57 -3.60 8.62
C GLN A 60 -9.60 -3.23 7.55
N PRO A 61 -9.30 -3.44 6.26
CA PRO A 61 -10.25 -3.09 5.22
C PRO A 61 -11.50 -3.99 5.23
N GLN A 62 -12.66 -3.36 5.23
CA GLN A 62 -13.99 -3.92 5.03
C GLN A 62 -14.32 -4.12 3.54
N GLY A 63 -13.75 -3.31 2.64
CA GLY A 63 -13.99 -3.43 1.20
C GLY A 63 -13.18 -4.57 0.56
N GLU A 64 -13.81 -5.36 -0.32
CA GLU A 64 -13.12 -6.47 -1.01
C GLU A 64 -11.92 -6.00 -1.83
N ARG A 65 -12.07 -4.89 -2.57
CA ARG A 65 -11.00 -4.29 -3.38
C ARG A 65 -9.86 -3.76 -2.52
N ALA A 66 -10.16 -3.11 -1.39
CA ALA A 66 -9.17 -2.60 -0.46
C ALA A 66 -8.39 -3.76 0.20
N ARG A 67 -9.09 -4.83 0.60
CA ARG A 67 -8.46 -6.07 1.09
C ARG A 67 -7.56 -6.74 0.05
N ALA A 68 -8.00 -6.82 -1.20
CA ALA A 68 -7.22 -7.43 -2.28
C ALA A 68 -5.92 -6.65 -2.53
N ALA A 69 -6.02 -5.33 -2.68
CA ALA A 69 -4.86 -4.45 -2.85
C ALA A 69 -3.89 -4.51 -1.65
N GLN A 70 -4.42 -4.46 -0.42
CA GLN A 70 -3.60 -4.59 0.78
C GLN A 70 -2.82 -5.90 0.78
N ARG A 71 -3.48 -7.05 0.58
CA ARG A 71 -2.81 -8.37 0.60
C ARG A 71 -1.76 -8.50 -0.50
N ALA A 72 -2.09 -8.09 -1.72
CA ALA A 72 -1.17 -8.18 -2.85
C ALA A 72 0.09 -7.33 -2.59
N CYS A 73 -0.08 -6.12 -2.08
CA CYS A 73 1.03 -5.22 -1.79
C CYS A 73 1.84 -5.67 -0.56
N LEU A 74 1.21 -6.19 0.50
CA LEU A 74 1.95 -6.76 1.63
C LEU A 74 2.79 -7.97 1.21
N LYS A 75 2.26 -8.85 0.36
CA LYS A 75 3.01 -9.99 -0.18
C LYS A 75 4.24 -9.53 -0.95
N ALA A 76 4.07 -8.61 -1.89
CA ALA A 76 5.14 -8.11 -2.73
C ALA A 76 6.24 -7.42 -1.92
N TYR A 77 5.87 -6.48 -1.04
CA TYR A 77 6.85 -5.67 -0.31
C TYR A 77 7.53 -6.43 0.83
N ARG A 78 6.83 -7.37 1.51
CA ARG A 78 7.51 -8.27 2.46
C ARG A 78 8.48 -9.21 1.76
N GLY A 79 8.12 -9.72 0.59
CA GLY A 79 9.01 -10.53 -0.25
C GLY A 79 10.26 -9.75 -0.67
N LEU A 80 10.11 -8.49 -1.05
CA LEU A 80 11.24 -7.62 -1.41
C LEU A 80 12.17 -7.35 -0.23
N GLU A 81 11.62 -7.02 0.94
CA GLU A 81 12.44 -6.77 2.14
C GLU A 81 13.21 -8.03 2.55
N ALA A 82 12.56 -9.21 2.50
CA ALA A 82 13.22 -10.48 2.79
C ALA A 82 14.33 -10.80 1.78
N ALA A 83 14.07 -10.63 0.48
CA ALA A 83 15.07 -10.88 -0.56
C ALA A 83 16.28 -9.96 -0.42
N HIS A 84 16.06 -8.67 -0.15
CA HIS A 84 17.17 -7.76 0.06
C HIS A 84 17.93 -8.03 1.37
N ALA A 85 17.26 -8.42 2.45
CA ALA A 85 17.93 -8.84 3.68
C ALA A 85 18.88 -10.03 3.42
N ALA A 86 18.42 -11.02 2.64
CA ALA A 86 19.25 -12.15 2.26
C ALA A 86 20.46 -11.74 1.39
N LEU A 87 20.28 -10.78 0.47
CA LEU A 87 21.39 -10.24 -0.32
C LEU A 87 22.40 -9.49 0.55
N ASP A 88 21.93 -8.66 1.49
CA ASP A 88 22.80 -7.92 2.41
C ASP A 88 23.59 -8.88 3.32
N GLU A 89 22.97 -9.97 3.79
CA GLU A 89 23.64 -11.02 4.56
C GLU A 89 24.77 -11.70 3.77
N VAL A 90 24.52 -12.05 2.51
CA VAL A 90 25.55 -12.63 1.63
C VAL A 90 26.69 -11.64 1.40
N GLN A 91 26.35 -10.38 1.11
CA GLN A 91 27.35 -9.32 0.91
C GLN A 91 28.20 -9.10 2.16
N ALA A 92 27.58 -9.04 3.34
CA ALA A 92 28.30 -8.89 4.61
C ALA A 92 29.25 -10.07 4.87
N ALA A 93 28.83 -11.30 4.56
CA ALA A 93 29.69 -12.48 4.69
C ALA A 93 30.90 -12.45 3.73
N ILE A 94 30.71 -12.02 2.48
CA ILE A 94 31.79 -11.86 1.50
C ILE A 94 32.79 -10.79 1.96
N VAL A 95 32.30 -9.64 2.44
CA VAL A 95 33.15 -8.56 2.96
C VAL A 95 33.95 -9.07 4.17
N ALA A 96 33.30 -9.71 5.14
CA ALA A 96 33.97 -10.23 6.33
C ALA A 96 35.07 -11.26 6.01
N ALA A 97 34.83 -12.15 5.04
CA ALA A 97 35.85 -13.11 4.59
C ALA A 97 37.05 -12.41 3.95
N THR A 98 36.78 -11.40 3.12
CA THR A 98 37.82 -10.61 2.43
C THR A 98 38.66 -9.80 3.42
N GLU A 99 38.04 -9.15 4.40
CA GLU A 99 38.74 -8.40 5.45
C GLU A 99 39.58 -9.29 6.36
N SER A 100 39.20 -10.57 6.49
CA SER A 100 39.91 -11.56 7.30
C SER A 100 40.99 -12.33 6.54
N ASP A 101 41.21 -12.03 5.25
CA ASP A 101 42.06 -12.81 4.32
C ASP A 101 41.69 -14.31 4.30
N GLN A 102 40.41 -14.61 4.48
CA GLN A 102 39.86 -15.96 4.44
C GLN A 102 39.13 -16.19 3.13
N ALA A 103 39.19 -17.44 2.65
CA ALA A 103 38.34 -17.86 1.55
C ALA A 103 36.86 -17.76 1.99
N ALA A 104 36.03 -17.12 1.16
CA ALA A 104 34.60 -17.05 1.37
C ALA A 104 34.00 -18.48 1.31
N ASP A 105 33.02 -18.75 2.18
CA ASP A 105 32.33 -20.04 2.20
C ASP A 105 31.67 -20.31 0.82
N PRO A 106 32.00 -21.42 0.12
CA PRO A 106 31.42 -21.73 -1.18
C PRO A 106 29.89 -21.87 -1.16
N ALA A 107 29.27 -22.13 0.00
CA ALA A 107 27.82 -22.14 0.15
C ALA A 107 27.17 -20.75 -0.07
N LEU A 108 27.96 -19.66 -0.01
CA LEU A 108 27.47 -18.31 -0.27
C LEU A 108 26.96 -18.14 -1.70
N LEU A 109 27.52 -18.87 -2.69
CA LEU A 109 27.00 -18.86 -4.06
C LEU A 109 25.56 -19.40 -4.12
N GLY A 110 25.28 -20.49 -3.42
CA GLY A 110 23.92 -21.05 -3.33
C GLY A 110 22.94 -20.10 -2.64
N LYS A 111 23.40 -19.39 -1.60
CA LYS A 111 22.60 -18.37 -0.91
C LYS A 111 22.33 -17.15 -1.81
N LEU A 112 23.32 -16.70 -2.58
CA LEU A 112 23.17 -15.62 -3.54
C LEU A 112 22.10 -15.94 -4.58
N VAL A 113 22.21 -17.11 -5.23
CA VAL A 113 21.21 -17.57 -6.22
C VAL A 113 19.82 -17.63 -5.61
N ALA A 114 19.68 -18.19 -4.40
CA ALA A 114 18.39 -18.24 -3.71
C ALA A 114 17.82 -16.85 -3.41
N ALA A 115 18.67 -15.89 -3.01
CA ALA A 115 18.26 -14.52 -2.74
C ALA A 115 17.83 -13.78 -4.03
N GLU A 116 18.55 -13.97 -5.13
CA GLU A 116 18.21 -13.43 -6.45
C GLU A 116 16.88 -14.00 -6.99
N GLU A 117 16.64 -15.30 -6.79
CA GLU A 117 15.34 -15.91 -7.12
C GLU A 117 14.21 -15.31 -6.30
N GLN A 118 14.42 -15.11 -4.99
CA GLN A 118 13.42 -14.45 -4.14
C GLN A 118 13.15 -13.02 -4.60
N LEU A 119 14.20 -12.27 -4.96
CA LEU A 119 14.06 -10.92 -5.48
C LEU A 119 13.23 -10.91 -6.77
N THR A 120 13.52 -11.83 -7.69
CA THR A 120 12.78 -11.98 -8.95
C THR A 120 11.30 -12.29 -8.70
N ARG A 121 11.00 -13.22 -7.79
CA ARG A 121 9.61 -13.55 -7.42
C ARG A 121 8.90 -12.35 -6.79
N ALA A 122 9.57 -11.64 -5.89
CA ALA A 122 9.01 -10.47 -5.22
C ALA A 122 8.74 -9.31 -6.20
N GLN A 123 9.62 -9.09 -7.18
CA GLN A 123 9.38 -8.16 -8.29
C GLN A 123 8.19 -8.58 -9.15
N GLY A 124 8.03 -9.89 -9.42
CA GLY A 124 6.83 -10.43 -10.06
C GLY A 124 5.55 -10.12 -9.27
N ASP A 125 5.58 -10.29 -7.94
CA ASP A 125 4.47 -9.94 -7.06
C ASP A 125 4.16 -8.43 -7.03
N GLN A 126 5.15 -7.55 -7.29
CA GLN A 126 4.91 -6.11 -7.41
C GLN A 126 3.98 -5.78 -8.58
N ALA A 127 4.07 -6.51 -9.70
CA ALA A 127 3.14 -6.33 -10.82
C ALA A 127 1.70 -6.68 -10.41
N GLY A 128 1.53 -7.73 -9.60
CA GLY A 128 0.25 -8.08 -8.99
C GLY A 128 -0.29 -6.99 -8.06
N CYS A 129 0.55 -6.46 -7.16
CA CYS A 129 0.20 -5.30 -6.33
C CYS A 129 -0.24 -4.08 -7.17
N ALA A 130 0.50 -3.74 -8.23
CA ALA A 130 0.17 -2.62 -9.10
C ALA A 130 -1.18 -2.81 -9.80
N ALA A 131 -1.49 -4.03 -10.25
CA ALA A 131 -2.78 -4.35 -10.86
C ALA A 131 -3.94 -4.17 -9.87
N GLU A 132 -3.82 -4.67 -8.64
CA GLU A 132 -4.84 -4.54 -7.61
C GLU A 132 -5.03 -3.09 -7.14
N VAL A 133 -3.94 -2.32 -7.02
CA VAL A 133 -4.00 -0.88 -6.73
C VAL A 133 -4.74 -0.14 -7.84
N ALA A 134 -4.50 -0.47 -9.10
CA ALA A 134 -5.21 0.14 -10.22
C ALA A 134 -6.71 -0.19 -10.18
N VAL A 135 -7.10 -1.40 -9.79
CA VAL A 135 -8.51 -1.78 -9.57
C VAL A 135 -9.11 -0.97 -8.42
N LEU A 136 -8.41 -0.86 -7.29
CA LEU A 136 -8.84 -0.06 -6.14
C LEU A 136 -9.05 1.41 -6.52
N LEU A 137 -8.08 2.03 -7.19
CA LEU A 137 -8.18 3.44 -7.59
C LEU A 137 -9.31 3.69 -8.59
N ARG A 138 -9.61 2.74 -9.49
CA ARG A 138 -10.78 2.85 -10.38
C ARG A 138 -12.10 2.76 -9.63
N SER A 139 -12.14 2.11 -8.47
CA SER A 139 -13.35 2.01 -7.65
C SER A 139 -13.67 3.25 -6.81
N LEU A 140 -12.70 4.17 -6.72
CA LEU A 140 -12.79 5.43 -5.99
C LEU A 140 -13.15 6.62 -6.91
N ARG A 141 -13.37 6.36 -8.20
CA ARG A 141 -13.76 7.37 -9.21
C ARG A 141 -15.21 7.17 -9.58
#